data_AF-A0A7J2RVE6-F1
#
_entry.id   AF-A0A7J2RVE6-F1
#
_cell.length_a   1.000
_cell.length_b   1.000
_cell.length_c   1.000
_cell.angle_alpha   90.00
_cell.angle_beta   90.00
_cell.angle_gamma   90.00
#
_symmetry.space_group_name_H-M   'P 1'
#
loop_
_entity.id
_entity.type
_entity.pdbx_description
1 polymer ?
#
loop_
_entity_poly.entity_id
_entity_poly.type
_entity_poly.pdbx_seq_one_letter_code
_entity_poly.pdbx_strand_id
1 'polypeptide(L)'
;MVHTGIYATSAEIIFKMGSGYDTTNVDEAVINRLSLQAESYINVLCKQVFAVNATAFTALDVGKKYLLSETSSNFAATYGILYNISGYNSTREAENMANLCWRRFNQCIKLLQEQNTVTFLK
;
A
#
# COMPACT_ATOMS: atom_id res chain seq x y z
N MET A 1 9.50 -16.61 -0.70
CA MET A 1 10.61 -15.64 -0.54
C MET A 1 10.41 -14.93 0.81
N VAL A 2 11.26 -14.01 1.23
CA VAL A 2 10.97 -13.19 2.43
C VAL A 2 10.44 -11.85 1.96
N HIS A 3 9.33 -11.39 2.54
CA HIS A 3 8.72 -10.11 2.21
C HIS A 3 9.72 -8.95 2.34
N THR A 4 9.76 -8.06 1.35
CA THR A 4 10.82 -7.04 1.21
C THR A 4 10.34 -5.61 1.47
N GLY A 5 9.05 -5.40 1.75
CA GLY A 5 8.49 -4.09 2.13
C GLY A 5 8.59 -3.79 3.63
N ILE A 6 8.82 -2.51 3.96
CA ILE A 6 8.90 -1.97 5.32
C ILE A 6 7.54 -1.48 5.82
N TYR A 7 6.75 -0.79 4.99
CA TYR A 7 5.55 -0.07 5.42
C TYR A 7 4.30 -0.95 5.49
N ALA A 8 4.19 -1.94 4.60
CA ALA A 8 3.06 -2.86 4.55
C ALA A 8 3.56 -4.29 4.34
N THR A 9 2.82 -5.25 4.86
CA THR A 9 3.06 -6.70 4.69
C THR A 9 2.36 -7.25 3.46
N SER A 10 2.84 -8.38 2.93
CA SER A 10 2.19 -9.06 1.80
C SER A 10 0.74 -9.44 2.12
N ALA A 11 0.47 -9.84 3.37
CA ALA A 11 -0.88 -10.20 3.82
C ALA A 11 -1.85 -9.02 3.76
N GLU A 12 -1.43 -7.83 4.20
CA GLU A 12 -2.26 -6.61 4.12
C GLU A 12 -2.54 -6.19 2.67
N ILE A 13 -1.55 -6.36 1.79
CA ILE A 13 -1.71 -6.07 0.37
C ILE A 13 -2.71 -7.06 -0.27
N ILE A 14 -2.53 -8.35 -0.05
CA ILE A 14 -3.41 -9.41 -0.56
C ILE A 14 -4.85 -9.22 -0.07
N PHE A 15 -5.02 -8.91 1.22
CA PHE A 15 -6.33 -8.64 1.79
C PHE A 15 -7.08 -7.53 1.03
N LYS A 16 -6.36 -6.51 0.57
CA LYS A 16 -6.91 -5.39 -0.19
C LYS A 16 -7.12 -5.67 -1.68
N MET A 17 -6.34 -6.59 -2.25
CA MET A 17 -6.64 -7.09 -3.60
C MET A 17 -7.97 -7.88 -3.62
N GLY A 18 -8.38 -8.43 -2.47
CA GLY A 18 -9.63 -9.17 -2.33
C GLY A 18 -9.50 -10.61 -2.84
N SER A 19 -10.56 -11.40 -2.72
CA SER A 19 -10.53 -12.85 -3.01
C SER A 19 -10.34 -13.21 -4.48
N GLY A 20 -10.57 -12.26 -5.39
CA GLY A 20 -10.46 -12.45 -6.84
C GLY A 20 -9.06 -12.20 -7.40
N TYR A 21 -8.03 -11.99 -6.59
CA TYR A 21 -6.68 -11.83 -7.12
C TYR A 21 -6.13 -13.16 -7.65
N ASP A 22 -5.36 -13.09 -8.74
CA ASP A 22 -4.74 -14.28 -9.33
C ASP A 22 -3.51 -14.72 -8.51
N THR A 23 -3.69 -15.72 -7.66
CA THR A 23 -2.64 -16.31 -6.82
C THR A 23 -1.52 -16.99 -7.60
N THR A 24 -1.74 -17.32 -8.87
CA THR A 24 -0.76 -18.04 -9.71
C THR A 24 0.22 -17.07 -10.36
N ASN A 25 -0.27 -15.93 -10.84
CA ASN A 25 0.51 -14.95 -11.58
C ASN A 25 0.90 -13.71 -10.77
N VAL A 26 0.20 -13.45 -9.66
CA VAL A 26 0.58 -12.43 -8.66
C VAL A 26 1.26 -13.15 -7.49
N ASP A 27 2.49 -13.58 -7.75
CA ASP A 27 3.31 -14.25 -6.75
C ASP A 27 3.91 -13.28 -5.73
N GLU A 28 4.58 -13.83 -4.72
CA GLU A 28 5.23 -13.04 -3.67
C GLU A 28 6.34 -12.11 -4.23
N ALA A 29 6.99 -12.49 -5.33
CA ALA A 29 8.02 -11.65 -5.96
C ALA A 29 7.41 -10.39 -6.58
N VAL A 30 6.26 -10.52 -7.24
CA VAL A 30 5.49 -9.38 -7.76
C VAL A 30 5.04 -8.48 -6.62
N ILE A 31 4.49 -9.05 -5.54
CA ILE A 31 4.01 -8.27 -4.38
C ILE A 31 5.17 -7.48 -3.74
N ASN A 32 6.33 -8.11 -3.56
CA ASN A 32 7.53 -7.45 -3.01
C ASN A 32 8.02 -6.29 -3.88
N ARG A 33 7.97 -6.45 -5.20
CA ARG A 33 8.33 -5.38 -6.13
C ARG A 33 7.35 -4.21 -6.04
N LEU A 34 6.06 -4.50 -5.97
CA LEU A 34 5.01 -3.48 -5.86
C LEU A 34 5.06 -2.75 -4.52
N SER A 35 5.38 -3.44 -3.41
CA SER A 35 5.55 -2.78 -2.11
C SER A 35 6.74 -1.81 -2.12
N LEU A 36 7.87 -2.20 -2.72
CA LEU A 36 9.04 -1.30 -2.84
C LEU A 36 8.76 -0.07 -3.70
N GLN A 37 7.98 -0.25 -4.77
CA GLN A 37 7.52 0.87 -5.61
C GLN A 37 6.59 1.80 -4.82
N ALA A 38 5.65 1.25 -4.05
CA ALA A 38 4.75 2.02 -3.21
C ALA A 38 5.52 2.87 -2.18
N GLU A 39 6.50 2.28 -1.51
CA GLU A 39 7.31 2.96 -0.50
C GLU A 39 8.15 4.07 -1.10
N SER A 40 8.80 3.79 -2.23
CA SER A 40 9.59 4.78 -2.96
C SER A 40 8.71 5.96 -3.40
N TYR A 41 7.51 5.66 -3.90
CA TYR A 41 6.57 6.68 -4.34
C TYR A 41 6.06 7.55 -3.19
N ILE A 42 5.68 6.94 -2.07
CA ILE A 42 5.25 7.65 -0.86
C ILE A 42 6.36 8.56 -0.34
N ASN A 43 7.59 8.06 -0.27
CA ASN A 43 8.74 8.83 0.22
C ASN A 43 9.02 10.06 -0.66
N VAL A 44 8.94 9.90 -1.98
CA VAL A 44 9.12 11.02 -2.92
C VAL A 44 7.96 12.01 -2.82
N LEU A 45 6.71 11.54 -2.74
CA LEU A 45 5.53 12.41 -2.62
C LEU A 45 5.51 13.22 -1.32
N CYS A 46 5.92 12.62 -0.21
CA CYS A 46 5.99 13.28 1.08
C CYS A 46 7.30 14.06 1.28
N LYS A 47 8.26 13.97 0.34
CA LYS A 47 9.61 14.56 0.43
C LYS A 47 10.35 14.16 1.71
N GLN A 48 10.01 13.02 2.28
CA GLN A 48 10.55 12.52 3.53
C GLN A 48 10.61 10.99 3.49
N VAL A 49 11.72 10.44 3.99
CA VAL A 49 11.83 9.01 4.27
C VAL A 49 11.30 8.76 5.69
N PHE A 50 10.22 8.00 5.81
CA PHE A 50 9.57 7.75 7.10
C PHE A 50 10.25 6.64 7.91
N ALA A 51 10.70 5.57 7.25
CA ALA A 51 11.54 4.56 7.88
C ALA A 51 12.55 3.98 6.90
N VAL A 52 13.77 3.75 7.38
CA VAL A 52 14.88 3.14 6.61
C VAL A 52 14.98 1.64 6.82
N ASN A 53 14.37 1.12 7.90
CA ASN A 53 14.33 -0.30 8.24
C ASN A 53 13.09 -0.60 9.10
N ALA A 54 12.83 -1.89 9.35
CA ALA A 54 11.71 -2.33 10.17
C ALA A 54 11.73 -1.77 11.60
N THR A 55 12.91 -1.60 12.21
CA THR A 55 13.04 -1.06 13.57
C THR A 55 12.60 0.41 13.62
N ALA A 56 13.05 1.23 12.67
CA ALA A 56 12.63 2.61 12.53
C ALA A 56 11.12 2.72 12.27
N PHE A 57 10.55 1.77 11.52
CA PHE A 57 9.12 1.69 11.32
C PHE A 57 8.37 1.40 12.63
N THR A 58 8.82 0.43 13.42
CA THR A 58 8.16 0.10 14.71
C THR A 58 8.22 1.23 15.73
N ALA A 59 9.27 2.05 15.68
CA ALA A 59 9.47 3.20 16.57
C ALA A 59 8.57 4.40 16.23
N LEU A 60 7.92 4.42 15.06
CA LEU A 60 6.93 5.45 14.72
C LEU A 60 5.71 5.35 15.64
N ASP A 61 5.06 6.50 15.83
CA ASP A 61 3.76 6.58 16.49
C ASP A 61 2.73 5.66 15.82
N VAL A 62 1.82 5.10 16.61
CA VAL A 62 0.81 4.13 16.17
C VAL A 62 -0.04 4.69 15.04
N GLY A 63 -0.48 5.95 15.12
CA GLY A 63 -1.27 6.58 14.07
C GLY A 63 -0.50 6.70 12.76
N LYS A 64 0.77 7.10 12.82
CA LYS A 64 1.65 7.22 11.65
C LYS A 64 1.93 5.87 11.01
N LYS A 65 2.17 4.82 11.81
CA LYS A 65 2.42 3.46 11.32
C LYS A 65 1.24 2.91 10.54
N TYR A 66 0.04 2.95 11.13
CA TYR A 66 -1.13 2.41 10.47
C TYR A 66 -1.55 3.24 9.26
N LEU A 67 -1.36 4.55 9.27
CA LEU A 67 -1.60 5.39 8.10
C LEU A 67 -0.62 5.07 6.96
N LEU A 68 0.67 4.86 7.26
CA LEU A 68 1.67 4.46 6.26
C LEU A 68 1.42 3.06 5.71
N SER A 69 1.09 2.10 6.57
CA SER A 69 0.69 0.75 6.13
C SER A 69 -0.54 0.81 5.24
N GLU A 70 -1.57 1.57 5.64
CA GLU A 70 -2.77 1.73 4.84
C GLU A 70 -2.46 2.34 3.47
N THR A 71 -1.63 3.37 3.43
CA THR A 71 -1.23 4.05 2.18
C THR A 71 -0.45 3.11 1.25
N SER A 72 0.60 2.47 1.76
CA SER A 72 1.47 1.58 0.98
C SER A 72 0.69 0.37 0.45
N SER A 73 -0.09 -0.27 1.31
CA SER A 73 -0.87 -1.45 0.93
C SER A 73 -1.95 -1.14 -0.11
N ASN A 74 -2.62 0.02 -0.04
CA ASN A 74 -3.60 0.44 -1.04
C ASN A 74 -2.95 0.71 -2.41
N PHE A 75 -1.79 1.36 -2.43
CA PHE A 75 -1.09 1.62 -3.68
C PHE A 75 -0.61 0.31 -4.32
N ALA A 76 0.09 -0.53 -3.55
CA ALA A 76 0.56 -1.83 -4.04
C ALA A 76 -0.59 -2.73 -4.50
N ALA A 77 -1.72 -2.75 -3.77
CA ALA A 77 -2.91 -3.49 -4.18
C ALA A 77 -3.48 -2.99 -5.51
N THR A 78 -3.54 -1.67 -5.72
CA THR A 78 -4.04 -1.09 -6.98
C THR A 78 -3.25 -1.61 -8.18
N TYR A 79 -1.91 -1.58 -8.11
CA TYR A 79 -1.07 -2.10 -9.19
C TYR A 79 -1.09 -3.62 -9.30
N GLY A 80 -1.28 -4.35 -8.19
CA GLY A 80 -1.44 -5.80 -8.21
C GLY A 80 -2.69 -6.24 -8.95
N ILE A 81 -3.82 -5.58 -8.68
CA ILE A 81 -5.10 -5.82 -9.37
C ILE A 81 -4.96 -5.51 -10.87
N LEU A 82 -4.36 -4.36 -11.21
CA LEU A 82 -4.20 -3.93 -12.61
C LEU A 82 -3.17 -4.75 -13.39
N TYR A 83 -2.18 -5.35 -12.71
CA TYR A 83 -1.19 -6.22 -13.35
C TYR A 83 -1.83 -7.47 -13.95
N ASN A 84 -2.79 -8.07 -13.24
CA ASN A 84 -3.53 -9.23 -13.73
C ASN A 84 -4.95 -9.29 -13.17
N ILE A 85 -5.91 -9.05 -14.06
CA ILE A 85 -7.35 -9.09 -13.76
C ILE A 85 -7.99 -10.47 -13.96
N SER A 86 -7.23 -11.48 -14.41
CA SER A 86 -7.77 -12.78 -14.81
C SER A 86 -8.39 -13.58 -13.65
N GLY A 87 -8.05 -13.24 -12.41
CA GLY A 87 -8.64 -13.86 -11.22
C GLY A 87 -10.04 -13.33 -10.86
N TYR A 88 -10.47 -12.19 -11.43
CA TYR A 88 -11.75 -11.57 -11.12
C TYR A 88 -12.85 -12.06 -12.07
N ASN A 89 -14.10 -12.10 -11.59
CA ASN A 89 -15.21 -12.60 -12.40
C ASN A 89 -15.56 -11.68 -13.57
N SER A 90 -15.18 -10.41 -13.47
CA SER A 90 -15.34 -9.43 -14.54
C SER A 90 -14.31 -8.32 -14.45
N THR A 91 -13.98 -7.71 -15.59
CA THR A 91 -13.15 -6.51 -15.65
C THR A 91 -13.71 -5.38 -14.78
N ARG A 92 -15.03 -5.28 -14.68
CA ARG A 92 -15.71 -4.25 -13.87
C ARG A 92 -15.50 -4.45 -12.36
N GLU A 93 -15.44 -5.69 -11.89
CA GLU A 93 -15.12 -6.00 -10.49
C GLU A 93 -13.69 -5.58 -10.15
N ALA A 94 -12.73 -5.96 -11.01
CA ALA A 94 -11.33 -5.59 -10.84
C ALA A 94 -11.15 -4.05 -10.85
N GLU A 95 -11.79 -3.35 -11.80
CA GLU A 95 -11.74 -1.89 -11.88
C GLU A 95 -12.33 -1.21 -10.63
N ASN A 96 -13.47 -1.69 -10.13
CA ASN A 96 -14.07 -1.17 -8.91
C ASN A 96 -13.15 -1.34 -7.69
N MET A 97 -12.49 -2.49 -7.57
CA MET A 97 -11.57 -2.77 -6.47
C MET A 97 -10.32 -1.89 -6.54
N ALA A 98 -9.74 -1.76 -7.74
CA ALA A 98 -8.61 -0.87 -7.98
C ALA A 98 -8.98 0.60 -7.68
N ASN A 99 -10.16 1.04 -8.09
CA ASN A 99 -10.66 2.39 -7.81
C ASN A 99 -10.88 2.65 -6.31
N LEU A 100 -11.36 1.65 -5.56
CA LEU A 100 -11.51 1.75 -4.10
C LEU A 100 -10.14 1.95 -3.43
N CYS A 101 -9.16 1.11 -3.78
CA CYS A 101 -7.80 1.19 -3.25
C CYS A 101 -7.16 2.53 -3.62
N TRP A 102 -7.28 2.96 -4.87
CA TRP A 102 -6.74 4.24 -5.35
C TRP A 102 -7.37 5.44 -4.65
N ARG A 103 -8.69 5.44 -4.47
CA ARG A 103 -9.39 6.51 -3.75
C ARG A 103 -8.91 6.60 -2.30
N ARG A 104 -8.73 5.46 -1.64
CA ARG A 104 -8.24 5.43 -0.25
C ARG A 104 -6.79 5.88 -0.16
N PHE A 105 -5.93 5.43 -1.08
CA PHE A 105 -4.55 5.92 -1.19
C PHE A 105 -4.48 7.45 -1.27
N ASN A 106 -5.27 8.07 -2.15
CA ASN A 106 -5.29 9.52 -2.30
C ASN A 106 -5.77 10.26 -1.04
N GLN A 107 -6.68 9.67 -0.26
CA GLN A 107 -7.09 10.23 1.02
C GLN A 107 -5.95 10.18 2.03
N CYS A 108 -5.26 9.04 2.13
CA CYS A 108 -4.17 8.88 3.09
C CYS A 108 -2.96 9.75 2.74
N ILE A 109 -2.62 9.90 1.45
CA ILE A 109 -1.55 10.83 1.01
C ILE A 109 -1.85 12.26 1.44
N LYS A 110 -3.09 12.73 1.29
CA LYS A 110 -3.48 14.08 1.74
C LYS A 110 -3.25 14.24 3.23
N LEU A 111 -3.65 13.26 4.04
CA LEU A 111 -3.42 13.28 5.49
C LEU A 111 -1.92 13.27 5.85
N LEU A 112 -1.08 12.56 5.08
CA LEU A 112 0.37 12.54 5.28
C LEU A 112 1.05 13.85 4.89
N GLN A 113 0.50 14.58 3.90
CA GLN A 113 1.03 15.87 3.43
C GLN A 113 0.49 17.06 4.24
N GLU A 114 -0.68 16.95 4.85
CA GLU A 114 -1.30 18.02 5.63
C GLU A 114 -0.58 18.25 6.97
N GLN A 115 0.17 19.35 7.02
CA GLN A 115 0.95 19.78 8.19
C GLN A 115 0.07 20.11 9.43
N ASN A 116 -1.20 20.45 9.23
CA ASN A 116 -2.14 20.78 10.31
C ASN A 116 -2.57 19.55 11.14
N THR A 117 -2.57 18.35 10.55
CA THR A 117 -2.94 17.10 11.22
C THR A 117 -1.85 16.65 12.20
N VAL A 118 -0.58 17.01 11.91
CA VAL A 118 0.59 16.73 12.76
C VAL A 118 0.49 17.44 14.12
N THR A 119 -0.21 18.57 14.19
CA THR A 119 -0.38 19.35 15.42
C THR A 119 -1.52 18.83 16.31
N PHE A 120 -2.53 18.16 15.72
CA PHE A 120 -3.69 17.62 16.43
C PHE A 120 -3.49 16.20 16.97
N LEU A 121 -2.61 15.41 16.37
CA LEU A 121 -2.25 14.05 16.81
C LEU A 121 -1.01 14.08 17.73
N LYS A 122 -1.06 14.90 18.77
CA LYS A 122 -0.06 14.91 19.85
C LYS A 122 -0.46 13.97 20.99
#